data_AF-A0A453YK48-F1
#
_entry.id   AF-A0A453YK48-F1
#
_cell.length_a   1.000
_cell.length_b   1.000
_cell.length_c   1.000
_cell.angle_alpha   90.00
_cell.angle_beta   90.00
_cell.angle_gamma   90.00
#
_symmetry.space_group_name_H-M   'P 1'
#
loop_
_entity.id
_entity.type
_entity.pdbx_description
1 polymer ?
#
loop_
_entity_poly.entity_id
_entity_poly.type
_entity_poly.pdbx_seq_one_letter_code
_entity_poly.pdbx_strand_id
1 'polypeptide(L)'
;MARPLLSPIILLFIVSTLFRLSASNRDAVGYRAFEEKSYYLGTTFKLNWHKASAFCRSQGLFLVSINSQSQLDGVIEYIKKSGFFTANESNIQLWTSGNDLGEQNQFLWTSTGERITFDRWTQGEPNHGRVNDCTVERCVVLQHYQNGLGATYSFDDRPCEAEYFFMCESLDG
;
A
#
# COMPACT_ATOMS: atom_id res chain seq x y z
N MET A 1 -33.83 -31.85 70.05
CA MET A 1 -34.76 -31.90 68.89
C MET A 1 -34.96 -30.45 68.42
N ALA A 2 -34.08 -29.96 67.55
CA ALA A 2 -34.12 -29.99 66.09
C ALA A 2 -35.00 -28.88 65.49
N ARG A 3 -34.35 -27.78 65.05
CA ARG A 3 -34.88 -26.75 64.13
C ARG A 3 -34.89 -27.30 62.69
N PRO A 4 -35.83 -26.81 61.86
CA PRO A 4 -35.47 -26.31 60.51
C PRO A 4 -36.35 -25.09 60.11
N LEU A 5 -36.12 -24.30 59.06
CA LEU A 5 -35.04 -24.09 58.10
C LEU A 5 -35.24 -22.69 57.49
N LEU A 6 -34.13 -22.02 57.18
CA LEU A 6 -34.05 -20.70 56.58
C LEU A 6 -34.49 -20.72 55.10
N SER A 7 -35.20 -19.67 54.69
CA SER A 7 -35.48 -19.32 53.29
C SER A 7 -34.20 -18.81 52.59
N PRO A 8 -33.97 -19.12 51.30
CA PRO A 8 -32.68 -18.93 50.65
C PRO A 8 -32.44 -17.47 50.26
N ILE A 9 -31.28 -16.98 50.71
CA ILE A 9 -30.28 -16.19 49.98
C ILE A 9 -30.76 -15.65 48.61
N ILE A 10 -31.03 -14.35 48.52
CA ILE A 10 -30.88 -13.61 47.26
C ILE A 10 -29.67 -12.69 47.42
N LEU A 11 -28.72 -12.90 46.52
CA LEU A 11 -27.35 -12.40 46.47
C LEU A 11 -27.21 -10.89 46.71
N LEU A 12 -26.25 -10.54 47.57
CA LEU A 12 -25.51 -9.28 47.48
C LEU A 12 -24.71 -9.26 46.18
N PHE A 13 -25.03 -8.35 45.26
CA PHE A 13 -24.07 -7.85 44.28
C PHE A 13 -23.75 -6.40 44.59
N ILE A 14 -22.71 -6.21 45.41
CA ILE A 14 -21.96 -4.97 45.47
C ILE A 14 -20.99 -5.02 44.29
N VAL A 15 -21.18 -4.22 43.24
CA VAL A 15 -20.03 -3.64 42.52
C VAL A 15 -20.38 -2.23 42.07
N SER A 16 -19.73 -1.31 42.75
CA SER A 16 -19.50 0.10 42.44
C SER A 16 -19.15 0.37 40.98
N THR A 17 -19.76 1.39 40.38
CA THR A 17 -19.01 2.35 39.56
C THR A 17 -19.56 3.75 39.80
N LEU A 18 -19.06 4.39 40.86
CA LEU A 18 -19.10 5.84 40.97
C LEU A 18 -18.34 6.39 39.76
N PHE A 19 -19.02 7.18 38.93
CA PHE A 19 -18.39 7.97 37.88
C PHE A 19 -17.26 8.80 38.49
N ARG A 20 -16.01 8.40 38.28
CA ARG A 20 -14.86 9.28 38.53
C ARG A 20 -14.67 10.14 37.28
N LEU A 21 -15.30 11.31 37.23
CA LEU A 21 -14.83 12.37 36.34
C LEU A 21 -13.53 12.93 36.93
N SER A 22 -12.41 12.36 36.49
CA SER A 22 -11.11 13.01 36.61
C SER A 22 -10.96 13.97 35.43
N ALA A 23 -11.22 15.26 35.63
CA ALA A 23 -10.73 16.29 34.74
C ALA A 23 -9.36 16.76 35.26
N SER A 24 -8.28 16.32 34.61
CA SER A 24 -6.93 16.86 34.83
C SER A 24 -6.28 17.23 33.49
N ASN A 25 -6.63 18.44 33.06
CA ASN A 25 -5.79 19.54 32.61
C ASN A 25 -4.51 19.32 31.75
N ARG A 26 -4.41 20.20 30.73
CA ARG A 26 -3.23 20.69 29.97
C ARG A 26 -2.94 20.05 28.61
N ASP A 27 -3.37 20.76 27.56
CA ASP A 27 -2.72 20.93 26.25
C ASP A 27 -1.86 19.75 25.75
N ALA A 28 -2.50 18.64 25.40
CA ALA A 28 -1.92 17.77 24.39
C ALA A 28 -2.02 18.50 23.05
N VAL A 29 -0.98 19.24 22.68
CA VAL A 29 -0.71 19.54 21.27
C VAL A 29 -0.73 18.18 20.59
N GLY A 30 -1.78 17.92 19.83
CA GLY A 30 -2.01 16.67 19.15
C GLY A 30 -0.95 16.47 18.07
N TYR A 31 0.23 16.01 18.45
CA TYR A 31 1.06 15.21 17.58
C TYR A 31 0.30 13.90 17.40
N ARG A 32 -0.64 13.86 16.45
CA ARG A 32 -0.96 12.60 15.81
C ARG A 32 0.38 12.17 15.19
N ALA A 33 1.01 11.16 15.78
CA ALA A 33 1.96 10.39 15.00
C ALA A 33 1.18 9.98 13.76
N PHE A 34 1.56 10.54 12.62
CA PHE A 34 1.12 10.02 11.35
C PHE A 34 1.50 8.53 11.40
N GLU A 35 0.51 7.64 11.35
CA GLU A 35 0.75 6.21 11.26
C GLU A 35 1.74 5.97 10.11
N GLU A 36 2.65 5.02 10.25
CA GLU A 36 3.50 4.71 9.11
C GLU A 36 2.64 4.07 8.02
N LYS A 37 2.85 4.46 6.75
CA LYS A 37 2.18 3.80 5.62
C LYS A 37 2.37 2.29 5.72
N SER A 38 1.27 1.55 5.63
CA SER A 38 1.29 0.10 5.55
C SER A 38 1.37 -0.32 4.09
N TYR A 39 2.20 -1.32 3.79
CA TYR A 39 2.32 -1.88 2.45
C TYR A 39 1.89 -3.34 2.40
N TYR A 40 1.46 -3.77 1.21
CA TYR A 40 1.25 -5.17 0.87
C TYR A 40 1.95 -5.48 -0.45
N LEU A 41 2.71 -6.57 -0.49
CA LEU A 41 3.40 -7.02 -1.70
C LEU A 41 2.76 -8.32 -2.22
N GLY A 42 2.10 -8.24 -3.37
CA GLY A 42 1.45 -9.38 -4.01
C GLY A 42 2.41 -10.13 -4.92
N THR A 43 3.05 -11.19 -4.40
CA THR A 43 4.09 -11.98 -5.11
C THR A 43 3.72 -13.44 -5.36
N THR A 44 2.54 -13.89 -4.94
CA THR A 44 2.09 -15.27 -5.13
C THR A 44 1.35 -15.49 -6.45
N PHE A 45 0.91 -14.41 -7.10
CA PHE A 45 0.24 -14.42 -8.40
C PHE A 45 0.42 -13.07 -9.08
N LYS A 46 0.28 -13.06 -10.41
CA LYS A 46 0.36 -11.84 -11.23
C LYS A 46 -1.04 -11.41 -11.64
N LEU A 47 -1.22 -10.10 -11.81
CA LEU A 47 -2.46 -9.49 -12.27
C LEU A 47 -2.14 -8.42 -13.31
N ASN A 48 -3.11 -8.14 -14.18
CA ASN A 48 -3.07 -6.91 -14.96
C ASN A 48 -3.35 -5.69 -14.09
N TRP A 49 -3.03 -4.49 -14.59
CA TRP A 49 -3.09 -3.26 -13.79
C TRP A 49 -4.49 -3.02 -13.20
N HIS A 50 -5.53 -3.26 -13.99
CA HIS A 50 -6.92 -3.08 -13.57
C HIS A 50 -7.31 -4.05 -12.45
N LYS A 51 -6.96 -5.34 -12.58
CA LYS A 51 -7.23 -6.35 -11.55
C LYS A 51 -6.40 -6.09 -10.29
N ALA A 52 -5.15 -5.66 -10.42
CA ALA A 52 -4.30 -5.30 -9.28
C ALA A 52 -4.88 -4.12 -8.49
N SER A 53 -5.35 -3.08 -9.20
CA SER A 53 -6.06 -1.95 -8.61
C SER A 53 -7.32 -2.38 -7.85
N ALA A 54 -8.15 -3.23 -8.46
CA ALA A 54 -9.34 -3.79 -7.83
C ALA A 54 -9.00 -4.67 -6.62
N PHE A 55 -7.93 -5.47 -6.70
CA PHE A 55 -7.46 -6.30 -5.59
C PHE A 55 -7.05 -5.45 -4.40
N CYS A 56 -6.19 -4.43 -4.58
CA CYS A 56 -5.78 -3.56 -3.48
C CYS A 56 -7.01 -2.92 -2.82
N ARG A 57 -7.95 -2.41 -3.62
CA ARG A 57 -9.21 -1.83 -3.12
C ARG A 57 -10.05 -2.82 -2.32
N SER A 58 -10.11 -4.09 -2.74
CA SER A 58 -10.82 -5.14 -1.99
C SER A 58 -10.22 -5.40 -0.60
N GLN A 59 -8.94 -5.05 -0.38
CA GLN A 59 -8.24 -5.18 0.89
C GLN A 59 -8.28 -3.88 1.73
N GLY A 60 -9.03 -2.86 1.30
CA GLY A 60 -9.02 -1.53 1.94
C GLY A 60 -7.71 -0.75 1.68
N LEU A 61 -6.93 -1.16 0.69
CA LEU A 61 -5.68 -0.55 0.27
C LEU A 61 -5.81 0.06 -1.13
N PHE A 62 -4.76 0.69 -1.60
CA PHE A 62 -4.65 1.23 -2.96
C PHE A 62 -3.36 0.73 -3.60
N LEU A 63 -3.25 0.69 -4.93
CA LEU A 63 -1.93 0.51 -5.55
C LEU A 63 -1.00 1.63 -5.08
N VAL A 64 0.28 1.32 -4.89
CA VAL A 64 1.25 2.25 -4.31
C VAL A 64 1.50 3.48 -5.18
N SER A 65 1.59 4.64 -4.56
CA SER A 65 2.06 5.90 -5.14
C SER A 65 3.45 6.25 -4.62
N ILE A 66 4.32 6.73 -5.51
CA ILE A 66 5.70 7.06 -5.17
C ILE A 66 6.06 8.41 -5.80
N ASN A 67 5.86 9.49 -5.04
CA ASN A 67 6.08 10.86 -5.48
C ASN A 67 7.22 11.57 -4.72
N SER A 68 8.04 10.83 -3.98
CA SER A 68 9.26 11.34 -3.34
C SER A 68 10.27 10.22 -3.05
N GLN A 69 11.53 10.60 -2.82
CA GLN A 69 12.58 9.66 -2.42
C GLN A 69 12.23 8.93 -1.10
N SER A 70 11.65 9.63 -0.12
CA SER A 70 11.28 9.01 1.16
C SER A 70 10.20 7.94 1.01
N GLN A 71 9.21 8.15 0.13
CA GLN A 71 8.21 7.13 -0.19
C GLN A 71 8.85 5.93 -0.91
N LEU A 72 9.77 6.18 -1.84
CA LEU A 72 10.52 5.13 -2.52
C LEU A 72 11.36 4.31 -1.52
N ASP A 73 12.02 4.96 -0.58
CA ASP A 73 12.85 4.28 0.43
C ASP A 73 12.01 3.35 1.31
N GLY A 74 10.82 3.80 1.75
CA GLY A 74 9.89 2.95 2.50
C GLY A 74 9.41 1.74 1.71
N VAL A 75 9.11 1.92 0.42
CA VAL A 75 8.77 0.83 -0.50
C VAL A 75 9.94 -0.17 -0.63
N ILE A 76 11.15 0.31 -0.87
CA ILE A 76 12.36 -0.53 -1.01
C ILE A 76 12.62 -1.30 0.28
N GLU A 77 12.50 -0.65 1.43
CA GLU A 77 12.68 -1.29 2.74
C GLU A 77 11.69 -2.43 2.94
N TYR A 78 10.41 -2.21 2.63
CA TYR A 78 9.38 -3.23 2.73
C TYR A 78 9.67 -4.42 1.79
N ILE A 79 10.02 -4.16 0.53
CA ILE A 79 10.35 -5.23 -0.42
C ILE A 79 11.55 -6.04 0.08
N LYS A 80 12.60 -5.40 0.60
CA LYS A 80 13.77 -6.10 1.18
C LYS A 80 13.37 -6.97 2.38
N LYS A 81 12.56 -6.44 3.30
CA LYS A 81 12.07 -7.16 4.49
C LYS A 81 11.18 -8.35 4.14
N SER A 82 10.47 -8.32 3.01
CA SER A 82 9.62 -9.43 2.55
C SER A 82 10.41 -10.69 2.16
N GLY A 83 11.73 -10.59 1.94
CA GLY A 83 12.55 -11.70 1.48
C GLY A 83 12.41 -12.01 -0.02
N PHE A 84 11.57 -11.27 -0.76
CA PHE A 84 11.30 -11.52 -2.18
C PHE A 84 12.58 -11.57 -3.05
N PHE A 85 13.51 -10.64 -2.83
CA PHE A 85 14.79 -10.61 -3.54
C PHE A 85 15.71 -11.81 -3.29
N THR A 86 15.49 -12.57 -2.22
CA THR A 86 16.34 -13.72 -1.87
C THR A 86 15.85 -15.03 -2.47
N ALA A 87 14.64 -15.05 -3.04
CA ALA A 87 13.86 -16.26 -3.21
C ALA A 87 13.51 -16.60 -4.67
N ASN A 88 14.33 -16.25 -5.66
CA ASN A 88 14.35 -16.75 -7.08
C ASN A 88 14.12 -15.73 -8.22
N GLU A 89 13.96 -14.42 -7.97
CA GLU A 89 13.78 -13.44 -9.06
C GLU A 89 14.88 -12.36 -9.08
N SER A 90 15.68 -12.38 -10.14
CA SER A 90 16.72 -11.38 -10.43
C SER A 90 16.16 -10.07 -11.00
N ASN A 91 14.90 -10.10 -11.45
CA ASN A 91 14.22 -9.00 -12.11
C ASN A 91 12.80 -8.86 -11.56
N ILE A 92 12.45 -7.67 -11.08
CA ILE A 92 11.12 -7.39 -10.55
C ILE A 92 10.43 -6.32 -11.37
N GLN A 93 9.13 -6.49 -11.55
CA GLN A 93 8.22 -5.48 -12.08
C GLN A 93 6.98 -5.51 -11.20
N LEU A 94 6.70 -4.40 -10.52
CA LEU A 94 5.59 -4.26 -9.59
C LEU A 94 4.65 -3.18 -10.09
N TRP A 95 3.38 -3.52 -10.31
CA TRP A 95 2.37 -2.50 -10.59
C TRP A 95 2.29 -1.47 -9.47
N THR A 96 2.20 -0.21 -9.88
CA THR A 96 1.97 0.98 -9.05
C THR A 96 0.65 1.66 -9.46
N SER A 97 0.20 2.70 -8.77
CA SER A 97 -1.03 3.42 -9.15
C SER A 97 -0.83 4.39 -10.32
N GLY A 98 0.39 4.52 -10.83
CA GLY A 98 0.78 5.45 -11.87
C GLY A 98 0.22 5.02 -13.22
N ASN A 99 -0.36 5.96 -13.96
CA ASN A 99 -0.84 5.75 -15.34
C ASN A 99 -1.13 7.11 -16.00
N ASP A 100 -1.30 7.12 -17.32
CA ASP A 100 -1.79 8.28 -18.07
C ASP A 100 -3.13 8.02 -18.78
N LEU A 101 -3.92 7.02 -18.34
CA LEU A 101 -5.11 6.54 -19.05
C LEU A 101 -6.16 7.63 -19.31
N GLY A 102 -6.28 8.61 -18.41
CA GLY A 102 -7.21 9.73 -18.54
C GLY A 102 -6.81 10.75 -19.60
N GLU A 103 -5.51 11.02 -19.76
CA GLU A 103 -4.97 11.96 -20.74
C GLU A 103 -3.51 11.58 -21.07
N GLN A 104 -3.23 11.32 -22.35
CA GLN A 104 -1.91 10.86 -22.78
C GLN A 104 -0.82 11.88 -22.42
N ASN A 105 0.32 11.40 -21.93
CA ASN A 105 1.44 12.20 -21.43
C ASN A 105 1.16 12.98 -20.13
N GLN A 106 0.02 12.76 -19.47
CA GLN A 106 -0.28 13.33 -18.16
C GLN A 106 -0.37 12.22 -17.11
N PHE A 107 0.78 11.74 -16.66
CA PHE A 107 0.85 10.67 -15.67
C PHE A 107 0.39 11.14 -14.28
N LEU A 108 -0.47 10.34 -13.66
CA LEU A 108 -1.08 10.57 -12.35
C LEU A 108 -0.99 9.31 -11.49
N TRP A 109 -0.86 9.50 -10.18
CA TRP A 109 -1.06 8.46 -9.18
C TRP A 109 -2.56 8.32 -8.89
N THR A 110 -3.23 7.28 -9.41
CA THR A 110 -4.68 7.11 -9.20
C THR A 110 -5.06 6.95 -7.73
N SER A 111 -4.12 6.54 -6.86
CA SER A 111 -4.38 6.38 -5.43
C SER A 111 -4.50 7.72 -4.69
N THR A 112 -3.76 8.76 -5.09
CA THR A 112 -3.76 10.08 -4.44
C THR A 112 -4.42 11.17 -5.30
N GLY A 113 -4.54 10.95 -6.60
CA GLY A 113 -4.95 11.96 -7.59
C GLY A 113 -3.84 12.95 -7.97
N GLU A 114 -2.62 12.77 -7.44
CA GLU A 114 -1.50 13.67 -7.71
C GLU A 114 -0.82 13.36 -9.04
N ARG A 115 -0.22 14.39 -9.66
CA ARG A 115 0.68 14.21 -10.81
C ARG A 115 1.96 13.51 -10.37
N ILE A 116 2.51 12.67 -11.24
CA ILE A 116 3.86 12.13 -11.04
C ILE A 116 4.86 13.27 -11.28
N THR A 117 5.47 13.76 -10.22
CA THR A 117 6.49 14.82 -10.25
C THR A 117 7.86 14.32 -9.85
N PHE A 118 7.94 13.13 -9.25
CA PHE A 118 9.20 12.49 -8.91
C PHE A 118 9.80 11.83 -10.15
N ASP A 119 10.84 12.45 -10.70
CA ASP A 119 11.56 11.92 -11.87
C ASP A 119 12.42 10.72 -11.48
N ARG A 120 11.82 9.54 -11.60
CA ARG A 120 12.45 8.25 -11.30
C ARG A 120 12.33 7.26 -12.44
N TRP A 121 12.04 7.74 -13.65
CA TRP A 121 11.95 6.91 -14.84
C TRP A 121 13.28 6.24 -15.17
N THR A 122 13.20 5.01 -15.68
CA THR A 122 14.36 4.41 -16.35
C THR A 122 14.76 5.30 -17.52
N GLN A 123 16.05 5.33 -17.86
CA GLN A 123 16.52 6.10 -19.00
C GLN A 123 15.76 5.71 -20.27
N GLY A 124 15.11 6.68 -20.90
CA GLY A 124 14.30 6.47 -22.10
C GLY A 124 12.79 6.35 -21.84
N GLU A 125 12.36 6.24 -20.58
CA GLU A 125 10.96 6.14 -20.18
C GLU A 125 10.36 7.48 -19.70
N PRO A 126 9.02 7.64 -19.75
CA PRO A 126 8.07 6.74 -20.42
C PRO A 126 8.16 6.86 -21.94
N ASN A 127 8.10 5.73 -22.65
CA ASN A 127 8.30 5.67 -24.10
C ASN A 127 7.00 5.42 -24.90
N HIS A 128 5.88 5.10 -24.22
CA HIS A 128 4.61 4.72 -24.84
C HIS A 128 4.77 3.60 -25.87
N GLY A 129 5.48 2.54 -25.48
CA GLY A 129 5.84 1.44 -26.35
C GLY A 129 4.61 0.78 -26.96
N ARG A 130 4.64 0.52 -28.26
CA ARG A 130 3.55 -0.18 -28.95
C ARG A 130 3.83 -1.66 -29.00
N VAL A 131 2.96 -2.46 -28.41
CA VAL A 131 3.00 -3.94 -28.53
C VAL A 131 2.31 -4.39 -29.82
N ASN A 132 1.20 -3.73 -30.17
CA ASN A 132 0.46 -3.91 -31.41
C ASN A 132 -0.35 -2.63 -31.73
N ASP A 133 -1.17 -2.64 -32.79
CA ASP A 133 -1.96 -1.48 -33.23
C ASP A 133 -2.88 -0.90 -32.14
N CYS A 134 -3.33 -1.73 -31.20
CA CYS A 134 -4.31 -1.40 -30.18
C CYS A 134 -3.72 -1.31 -28.75
N THR A 135 -2.47 -1.75 -28.55
CA THR A 135 -1.87 -1.88 -27.22
C THR A 135 -0.63 -0.99 -27.09
N VAL A 136 -0.71 -0.02 -26.19
CA VAL A 136 0.33 0.96 -25.89
C VAL A 136 0.65 0.93 -24.40
N GLU A 137 1.91 1.14 -24.04
CA GLU A 137 2.35 1.28 -22.66
C GLU A 137 1.77 2.57 -22.05
N ARG A 138 1.03 2.42 -20.93
CA ARG A 138 0.28 3.52 -20.28
C ARG A 138 0.14 3.37 -18.76
N CYS A 139 0.51 2.21 -18.20
CA CYS A 139 0.43 1.91 -16.77
C CYS A 139 1.83 1.73 -16.19
N VAL A 140 2.10 2.25 -15.01
CA VAL A 140 3.47 2.34 -14.48
C VAL A 140 3.80 1.14 -13.58
N VAL A 141 4.95 0.51 -13.85
CA VAL A 141 5.60 -0.41 -12.91
C VAL A 141 6.77 0.25 -12.21
N LEU A 142 7.07 -0.20 -10.99
CA LEU A 142 8.37 -0.06 -10.37
C LEU A 142 9.22 -1.28 -10.74
N GLN A 143 10.35 -1.08 -11.39
CA GLN A 143 11.25 -2.15 -11.84
C GLN A 143 12.61 -2.13 -11.15
N HIS A 144 13.17 -3.30 -10.89
CA HIS A 144 14.55 -3.46 -10.41
C HIS A 144 15.18 -4.73 -11.00
N TYR A 145 16.33 -4.58 -11.64
CA TYR A 145 17.10 -5.64 -12.28
C TYR A 145 18.49 -5.76 -11.63
N GLN A 146 18.80 -6.92 -11.07
CA GLN A 146 20.06 -7.14 -10.34
C GLN A 146 21.32 -7.19 -11.23
N ASN A 147 21.16 -7.39 -12.55
CA ASN A 147 22.25 -7.68 -13.47
C ASN A 147 22.85 -6.46 -14.20
N GLY A 148 22.69 -5.24 -13.65
CA GLY A 148 23.29 -4.04 -14.25
C GLY A 148 22.61 -3.55 -15.53
N LEU A 149 21.36 -3.98 -15.79
CA LEU A 149 20.53 -3.55 -16.92
C LEU A 149 19.95 -2.12 -16.75
N GLY A 150 20.52 -1.31 -15.85
CA GLY A 150 20.16 0.10 -15.67
C GLY A 150 18.87 0.39 -14.87
N ALA A 151 17.99 -0.60 -14.65
CA ALA A 151 16.78 -0.40 -13.86
C ALA A 151 17.00 -0.71 -12.37
N THR A 152 17.08 0.31 -11.53
CA THR A 152 17.26 0.15 -10.07
C THR A 152 16.14 0.85 -9.32
N TYR A 153 15.03 0.18 -9.07
CA TYR A 153 13.82 0.78 -8.48
C TYR A 153 13.44 2.07 -9.22
N SER A 154 13.23 1.93 -10.53
CA SER A 154 12.88 3.00 -11.45
C SER A 154 11.52 2.73 -12.10
N PHE A 155 10.88 3.79 -12.60
CA PHE A 155 9.59 3.71 -13.27
C PHE A 155 9.74 3.31 -14.73
N ASP A 156 8.71 2.66 -15.25
CA ASP A 156 8.59 2.20 -16.63
C ASP A 156 7.10 2.08 -16.94
N ASP A 157 6.65 2.62 -18.07
CA ASP A 157 5.29 2.38 -18.52
C ASP A 157 5.20 1.04 -19.23
N ARG A 158 4.09 0.33 -19.01
CA ARG A 158 3.84 -1.00 -19.53
C ARG A 158 2.41 -1.10 -20.04
N PRO A 159 2.12 -2.09 -20.90
CA PRO A 159 0.76 -2.31 -21.37
C PRO A 159 -0.08 -2.70 -20.16
N CYS A 160 -1.20 -2.02 -19.95
CA CYS A 160 -2.03 -2.21 -18.75
C CYS A 160 -2.59 -3.64 -18.64
N GLU A 161 -2.66 -4.35 -19.76
CA GLU A 161 -3.12 -5.73 -19.88
C GLU A 161 -2.06 -6.77 -19.50
N ALA A 162 -0.77 -6.39 -19.44
CA ALA A 162 0.32 -7.29 -19.04
C ALA A 162 0.14 -7.75 -17.59
N GLU A 163 0.60 -8.95 -17.25
CA GLU A 163 0.47 -9.47 -15.88
C GLU A 163 1.80 -9.36 -15.13
N TYR A 164 1.78 -8.59 -14.05
CA TYR A 164 2.92 -8.41 -13.14
C TYR A 164 2.50 -8.64 -11.69
N PHE A 165 3.50 -8.75 -10.82
CA PHE A 165 3.29 -8.59 -9.39
C PHE A 165 2.90 -7.14 -9.09
N PHE A 166 2.45 -6.86 -7.88
CA PHE A 166 1.89 -5.57 -7.55
C PHE A 166 2.13 -5.20 -6.09
N MET A 167 2.11 -3.91 -5.81
CA MET A 167 2.28 -3.39 -4.47
C MET A 167 1.14 -2.46 -4.10
N CYS A 168 0.55 -2.70 -2.93
CA CYS A 168 -0.49 -1.87 -2.35
C CYS A 168 0.05 -1.03 -1.18
N GLU A 169 -0.65 0.05 -0.85
CA GLU A 169 -0.40 0.96 0.27
C GLU A 169 -1.69 1.33 1.00
N SER A 170 -1.57 1.73 2.27
CA SER A 170 -2.55 2.62 2.92
C SER A 170 -2.33 4.07 2.46
N LEU A 171 -3.42 4.84 2.36
CA LEU A 171 -3.34 6.28 2.05
C LEU A 171 -3.12 7.13 3.29
N ASP A 172 -3.76 6.75 4.38
CA ASP A 172 -3.57 7.39 5.67
C ASP A 172 -2.38 6.74 6.36
N GLY A 173 -1.38 7.59 6.59
CA GLY A 173 -0.37 7.45 7.59
C GLY A 173 -0.33 8.78 8.31
#